data_AF-A0A2K3P6U0-F1
#
_entry.id   AF-A0A2K3P6U0-F1
#
_cell.length_a   1.000
_cell.length_b   1.000
_cell.length_c   1.000
_cell.angle_alpha   90.00
_cell.angle_beta   90.00
_cell.angle_gamma   90.00
#
_symmetry.space_group_name_H-M   'P 1'
#
loop_
_entity.id
_entity.type
_entity.pdbx_description
1 polymer ?
#
loop_
_entity_poly.entity_id
_entity_poly.type
_entity_poly.pdbx_seq_one_letter_code
_entity_poly.pdbx_strand_id
1 'polypeptide(L)'
;MATRNRTLEFRKHRDTVKSLRTPLSSSASASSGGPVIEMVNTSLLRSNKRSSYAPLSTQDPGPSSSSDAFTVGLPPSWVDDSEEIATNIQRAKVKMSELTKAHAKALMPSFGDGKDDQHQIETLTREITALLRKSEVRLKKLSAGRGSSEESNVKKNVQVV
;
A
#
# COMPACT_ATOMS: atom_id res chain seq x y z
N MET A 1 38.36 12.67 24.83
CA MET A 1 37.59 12.23 23.64
C MET A 1 36.34 11.50 24.12
N ALA A 2 35.14 12.04 23.89
CA ALA A 2 33.89 11.50 24.44
C ALA A 2 33.08 10.76 23.36
N THR A 3 32.94 9.44 23.48
CA THR A 3 32.08 8.62 22.63
C THR A 3 30.67 8.62 23.22
N ARG A 4 29.73 9.33 22.60
CA ARG A 4 28.32 9.28 23.02
C ARG A 4 27.73 7.92 22.61
N ASN A 5 27.47 7.05 23.59
CA ASN A 5 26.84 5.74 23.41
C ASN A 5 25.36 5.88 23.01
N ARG A 6 25.09 6.06 21.71
CA ARG A 6 23.75 6.14 21.09
C ARG A 6 22.86 4.91 21.37
N THR A 7 23.45 3.80 21.79
CA THR A 7 22.76 2.56 22.15
C THR A 7 21.81 2.74 23.34
N LEU A 8 22.14 3.61 24.30
CA LEU A 8 21.28 3.83 25.48
C LEU A 8 19.99 4.57 25.11
N GLU A 9 20.09 5.61 24.29
CA GLU A 9 18.93 6.34 23.76
C GLU A 9 18.02 5.44 22.94
N PHE A 10 18.60 4.61 22.06
CA PHE A 10 17.84 3.64 21.28
C PHE A 10 17.08 2.64 22.15
N ARG A 11 17.70 2.11 23.22
CA ARG A 11 17.06 1.17 24.15
C ARG A 11 15.91 1.84 24.89
N LYS A 12 16.11 3.07 25.39
CA LYS A 12 15.07 3.84 26.08
C LYS A 12 13.85 4.06 25.17
N HIS A 13 14.06 4.43 23.92
CA HIS A 13 12.96 4.60 22.96
C HIS A 13 12.28 3.28 22.58
N ARG A 14 13.04 2.18 22.44
CA ARG A 14 12.48 0.86 22.16
C ARG A 14 11.56 0.39 23.30
N ASP A 15 11.96 0.61 24.54
CA ASP A 15 11.27 0.08 25.70
C ASP A 15 9.98 0.87 26.03
N THR A 16 9.92 2.17 25.73
CA THR A 16 8.67 2.95 25.84
C THR A 16 7.60 2.46 24.86
N VAL A 17 7.98 2.13 23.63
CA VAL A 17 7.04 1.62 22.60
C VAL A 17 6.53 0.21 22.95
N LYS A 18 7.35 -0.60 23.64
CA LYS A 18 6.93 -1.92 24.13
C LYS A 18 5.95 -1.87 25.29
N SER A 19 6.07 -0.87 26.18
CA SER A 19 5.13 -0.70 27.30
C SER A 19 3.69 -0.44 26.85
N LEU A 20 3.49 0.13 25.66
CA LEU A 20 2.16 0.39 25.08
C LEU A 20 1.58 -0.80 24.33
N ARG A 21 2.38 -1.86 24.11
CA ARG A 21 1.95 -3.11 23.49
C ARG A 21 1.86 -4.17 24.59
N THR A 22 0.73 -4.21 25.28
CA THR A 22 0.39 -5.36 26.13
C THR A 22 0.49 -6.64 25.28
N PRO A 23 1.27 -7.64 25.71
CA PRO A 23 1.36 -8.90 25.00
C PRO A 23 0.06 -9.67 25.24
N LEU A 24 -0.85 -9.68 24.27
CA LEU A 24 -1.83 -10.76 24.19
C LEU A 24 -1.17 -11.94 23.50
N SER A 25 -0.44 -12.73 24.29
CA SER A 25 -0.05 -14.10 23.93
C SER A 25 0.04 -14.94 25.20
N SER A 26 -1.12 -15.52 25.52
CA SER A 26 -1.32 -16.90 25.99
C SER A 26 -0.14 -17.64 26.62
N SER A 27 -0.27 -17.96 27.91
CA SER A 27 -0.06 -19.33 28.39
C SER A 27 -0.84 -19.54 29.69
N ALA A 28 -1.69 -20.57 29.66
CA ALA A 28 -2.56 -20.96 30.74
C ALA A 28 -1.76 -21.59 31.90
N SER A 29 -2.24 -21.42 33.13
CA SER A 29 -2.50 -22.55 34.06
C SER A 29 -3.27 -22.10 35.32
N ALA A 30 -4.40 -22.80 35.51
CA ALA A 30 -5.10 -23.12 36.76
C ALA A 30 -5.88 -22.05 37.55
N SER A 31 -7.20 -22.19 37.42
CA SER A 31 -8.23 -22.22 38.48
C SER A 31 -9.17 -21.01 38.61
N SER A 32 -10.46 -21.34 38.41
CA SER A 32 -11.70 -20.62 38.72
C SER A 32 -12.05 -19.35 37.92
N GLY A 33 -12.97 -19.52 36.96
CA GLY A 33 -13.96 -18.49 36.59
C GLY A 33 -13.52 -17.43 35.58
N GLY A 34 -13.67 -17.71 34.29
CA GLY A 34 -13.58 -16.71 33.22
C GLY A 34 -14.69 -16.96 32.16
N PRO A 35 -15.31 -15.90 31.60
CA PRO A 35 -16.54 -16.03 30.81
C PRO A 35 -16.27 -16.65 29.44
N VAL A 36 -16.99 -17.73 29.16
CA VAL A 36 -17.10 -18.37 27.85
C VAL A 36 -17.91 -17.43 26.95
N ILE A 37 -17.35 -16.95 25.83
CA ILE A 37 -18.13 -16.24 24.82
C ILE A 37 -18.90 -17.29 24.02
N GLU A 38 -20.12 -17.55 24.46
CA GLU A 38 -21.09 -18.41 23.79
C GLU A 38 -21.71 -17.64 22.62
N MET A 39 -21.57 -18.14 21.39
CA MET A 39 -22.32 -17.63 20.24
C MET A 39 -23.74 -18.21 20.28
N VAL A 40 -24.63 -17.58 21.05
CA VAL A 40 -26.06 -17.90 21.03
C VAL A 40 -26.74 -17.03 19.97
N ASN A 41 -27.01 -17.67 18.84
CA ASN A 41 -27.95 -17.21 17.83
C ASN A 41 -29.37 -17.41 18.36
N THR A 42 -30.01 -16.38 18.91
CA THR A 42 -31.46 -16.42 19.20
C THR A 42 -32.14 -15.08 18.97
N SER A 43 -32.96 -15.08 17.93
CA SER A 43 -34.39 -14.75 18.02
C SER A 43 -34.80 -13.30 18.26
N LEU A 44 -35.40 -12.77 17.19
CA LEU A 44 -36.28 -11.62 17.11
C LEU A 44 -37.32 -11.59 18.25
N LEU A 45 -37.63 -10.37 18.70
CA LEU A 45 -38.75 -9.95 19.56
C LEU A 45 -38.50 -9.99 21.08
N ARG A 46 -38.07 -8.86 21.63
CA ARG A 46 -38.54 -8.45 22.97
C ARG A 46 -38.57 -6.93 23.13
N SER A 47 -39.79 -6.39 23.03
CA SER A 47 -40.17 -5.08 23.54
C SER A 47 -39.99 -5.08 25.06
N ASN A 48 -39.26 -4.11 25.64
CA ASN A 48 -39.76 -3.25 26.71
C ASN A 48 -38.67 -2.26 27.20
N LYS A 49 -39.11 -1.01 27.31
CA LYS A 49 -38.54 0.15 28.00
C LYS A 49 -37.44 -0.11 29.04
N ARG A 50 -36.22 0.35 28.72
CA ARG A 50 -35.31 1.17 29.57
C ARG A 50 -33.98 1.31 28.85
N SER A 51 -33.90 2.29 27.94
CA SER A 51 -32.66 2.71 27.29
C SER A 51 -32.53 4.21 27.51
N SER A 52 -32.02 4.57 28.69
CA SER A 52 -31.59 5.94 29.00
C SER A 52 -30.14 6.07 28.58
N TYR A 53 -29.90 6.05 27.27
CA TYR A 53 -28.70 6.61 26.69
C TYR A 53 -29.08 7.99 26.14
N ALA A 54 -28.43 9.04 26.63
CA ALA A 54 -28.52 10.35 26.02
C ALA A 54 -27.98 10.22 24.58
N PRO A 55 -28.78 10.48 23.54
CA PRO A 55 -28.25 10.53 22.19
C PRO A 55 -27.23 11.67 22.14
N LEU A 56 -25.97 11.33 21.86
CA LEU A 56 -24.95 12.32 21.52
C LEU A 56 -25.49 13.12 20.33
N SER A 57 -25.79 14.39 20.61
CA SER A 57 -26.29 15.36 19.65
C SER A 57 -25.36 15.43 18.44
N THR A 58 -25.84 14.94 17.29
CA THR A 58 -25.19 15.08 15.98
C THR A 58 -25.46 16.46 15.39
N GLN A 59 -25.22 17.52 16.17
CA GLN A 59 -25.43 18.89 15.75
C GLN A 59 -24.13 19.68 15.90
N ASP A 60 -23.22 19.46 14.95
CA ASP A 60 -22.19 20.44 14.60
C ASP A 60 -22.48 20.93 13.16
N PRO A 61 -22.79 22.22 12.94
CA PRO A 61 -23.15 22.74 11.64
C PRO A 61 -21.93 23.13 10.78
N GLY A 62 -21.51 22.23 9.89
CA GLY A 62 -20.91 22.53 8.57
C GLY A 62 -19.44 23.01 8.52
N PRO A 63 -18.78 23.00 7.33
CA PRO A 63 -19.36 22.87 6.00
C PRO A 63 -19.11 21.53 5.31
N SER A 64 -20.07 21.17 4.46
CA SER A 64 -20.00 20.17 3.40
C SER A 64 -18.66 20.10 2.68
N SER A 65 -18.04 18.92 2.70
CA SER A 65 -17.41 18.35 1.50
C SER A 65 -17.42 16.82 1.62
N SER A 66 -18.44 16.22 1.04
CA SER A 66 -18.71 14.78 1.03
C SER A 66 -17.77 13.99 0.11
N SER A 67 -16.46 14.21 0.20
CA SER A 67 -15.46 13.46 -0.58
C SER A 67 -14.32 12.87 0.24
N ASP A 68 -14.16 13.25 1.51
CA ASP A 68 -12.94 12.90 2.28
C ASP A 68 -13.14 11.75 3.31
N ALA A 69 -14.35 11.16 3.34
CA ALA A 69 -14.71 10.13 4.34
C ALA A 69 -14.60 8.67 3.84
N PHE A 70 -14.12 8.41 2.61
CA PHE A 70 -14.13 7.05 2.01
C PHE A 70 -12.77 6.31 1.97
N THR A 71 -11.69 6.85 2.54
CA THR A 71 -10.33 6.29 2.32
C THR A 71 -9.64 5.70 3.56
N VAL A 72 -10.29 5.63 4.72
CA VAL A 72 -9.64 5.12 5.96
C VAL A 72 -9.41 3.58 5.94
N GLY A 73 -9.88 2.87 4.90
CA GLY A 73 -9.70 1.41 4.75
C GLY A 73 -9.11 0.94 3.42
N LEU A 74 -8.88 1.82 2.44
CA LEU A 74 -8.26 1.47 1.17
C LEU A 74 -6.78 1.83 1.20
N PRO A 75 -5.89 1.02 0.58
CA PRO A 75 -4.49 1.39 0.47
C PRO A 75 -4.39 2.75 -0.26
N PRO A 76 -3.41 3.60 0.11
CA PRO A 76 -3.20 4.86 -0.59
C PRO A 76 -3.03 4.63 -2.09
N SER A 77 -3.55 5.54 -2.92
CA SER A 77 -3.46 5.45 -4.39
C SER A 77 -2.02 5.32 -4.93
N TRP A 78 -1.01 5.75 -4.16
CA TRP A 78 0.40 5.55 -4.52
C TRP A 78 0.78 4.07 -4.57
N VAL A 79 0.14 3.23 -3.75
CA VAL A 79 0.37 1.78 -3.71
C VAL A 79 -0.06 1.18 -5.03
N ASP A 80 -1.28 1.47 -5.48
CA ASP A 80 -1.82 1.01 -6.77
C ASP A 80 -0.93 1.44 -7.95
N ASP A 81 -0.52 2.71 -7.96
CA ASP A 81 0.39 3.23 -8.99
C ASP A 81 1.76 2.52 -8.96
N SER A 82 2.29 2.20 -7.77
CA SER A 82 3.57 1.49 -7.61
C SER A 82 3.49 0.03 -8.07
N GLU A 83 2.39 -0.65 -7.77
CA GLU A 83 2.14 -2.02 -8.22
C GLU A 83 2.01 -2.06 -9.74
N GLU A 84 1.25 -1.13 -10.34
CA GLU A 84 1.10 -1.13 -11.78
C GLU A 84 2.41 -0.76 -12.51
N ILE A 85 3.22 0.15 -11.98
CA ILE A 85 4.58 0.39 -12.49
C ILE A 85 5.39 -0.90 -12.44
N ALA A 86 5.39 -1.61 -11.30
CA ALA A 86 6.12 -2.88 -11.17
C ALA A 86 5.65 -3.91 -12.22
N THR A 87 4.34 -4.07 -12.42
CA THR A 87 3.81 -5.00 -13.44
C THR A 87 4.23 -4.62 -14.87
N ASN A 88 4.23 -3.33 -15.21
CA ASN A 88 4.64 -2.86 -16.53
C ASN A 88 6.13 -3.11 -16.78
N ILE A 89 6.98 -2.90 -15.78
CA ILE A 89 8.42 -3.18 -15.86
C ILE A 89 8.68 -4.68 -16.01
N GLN A 90 7.98 -5.54 -15.27
CA GLN A 90 8.11 -6.99 -15.43
C GLN A 90 7.68 -7.43 -16.84
N ARG A 91 6.56 -6.91 -17.34
CA ARG A 91 6.10 -7.19 -18.71
C ARG A 91 7.10 -6.71 -19.76
N ALA A 92 7.71 -5.54 -19.56
CA ALA A 92 8.74 -5.03 -20.46
C ALA A 92 9.98 -5.93 -20.47
N LYS A 93 10.41 -6.46 -19.31
CA LYS A 93 11.52 -7.42 -19.22
C LYS A 93 11.24 -8.71 -19.98
N VAL A 94 10.03 -9.25 -19.86
CA VAL A 94 9.63 -10.46 -20.60
C VAL A 94 9.71 -10.21 -22.11
N LYS A 95 9.11 -9.12 -22.60
CA LYS A 95 9.19 -8.74 -24.02
C LYS A 95 10.62 -8.46 -24.49
N MET A 96 11.48 -7.89 -23.65
CA MET A 96 12.89 -7.71 -23.97
C MET A 96 13.58 -9.05 -24.25
N SER A 97 13.26 -10.09 -23.46
CA SER A 97 13.79 -11.43 -23.71
C SER A 97 13.27 -12.03 -25.02
N GLU A 98 12.00 -11.79 -25.37
CA GLU A 98 11.41 -12.21 -26.65
C GLU A 98 12.08 -11.49 -27.83
N LEU A 99 12.34 -10.19 -27.67
CA LEU A 99 13.06 -9.39 -28.66
C LEU A 99 14.46 -9.94 -28.92
N THR A 100 15.20 -10.35 -27.88
CA THR A 100 16.53 -10.97 -28.06
C THR A 100 16.45 -12.30 -28.83
N LYS A 101 15.39 -13.09 -28.61
CA LYS A 101 15.15 -14.33 -29.36
C LYS A 101 14.80 -14.04 -30.82
N ALA A 102 13.96 -13.04 -31.08
CA ALA A 102 13.62 -12.62 -32.44
C ALA A 102 14.85 -12.11 -33.20
N HIS A 103 15.72 -11.33 -32.54
CA HIS A 103 17.01 -10.92 -33.12
C HIS A 103 17.91 -12.11 -33.45
N ALA A 104 18.00 -13.11 -32.57
CA ALA A 104 18.78 -14.31 -32.85
C ALA A 104 18.20 -15.12 -34.03
N LYS A 105 16.87 -15.21 -34.13
CA LYS A 105 16.18 -15.88 -35.24
C LYS A 105 16.44 -15.17 -36.58
N ALA A 106 16.32 -13.84 -36.61
CA ALA A 106 16.55 -13.02 -37.81
C ALA A 106 17.99 -13.12 -38.36
N LEU A 107 18.96 -13.49 -37.52
CA LEU A 107 20.36 -13.69 -37.93
C LEU A 107 20.62 -15.08 -38.54
N MET A 108 19.68 -16.02 -38.43
CA MET A 108 19.85 -17.35 -39.01
C MET A 108 19.68 -17.30 -40.53
N PRO A 109 20.51 -18.01 -41.32
CA PRO A 109 20.29 -18.16 -42.75
C PRO A 109 18.94 -18.84 -43.01
N SER A 110 17.95 -18.04 -43.43
CA SER A 110 16.57 -18.46 -43.69
C SER A 110 16.20 -18.12 -45.12
N PHE A 111 15.55 -19.04 -45.82
CA PHE A 111 15.22 -18.92 -47.25
C PHE A 111 13.96 -18.09 -47.54
N GLY A 112 13.37 -17.41 -46.54
CA GLY A 112 12.20 -16.55 -46.79
C GLY A 112 11.54 -15.85 -45.61
N ASP A 113 11.90 -16.18 -44.36
CA ASP A 113 11.18 -15.72 -43.14
C ASP A 113 11.67 -14.36 -42.58
N GLY A 114 12.70 -13.76 -43.19
CA GLY A 114 13.34 -12.56 -42.62
C GLY A 114 12.43 -11.32 -42.51
N LYS A 115 11.36 -11.24 -43.31
CA LYS A 115 10.39 -10.12 -43.26
C LYS A 115 9.47 -10.23 -42.03
N ASP A 116 9.02 -11.43 -41.70
CA ASP A 116 8.12 -11.66 -40.58
C ASP A 116 8.87 -11.47 -39.25
N ASP A 117 10.13 -11.94 -39.19
CA ASP A 117 11.01 -11.70 -38.04
C ASP A 117 11.27 -10.20 -37.83
N GLN A 118 11.50 -9.44 -38.90
CA GLN A 118 11.68 -7.98 -38.85
C GLN A 118 10.41 -7.27 -38.34
N HIS A 119 9.24 -7.65 -38.84
CA HIS A 119 7.96 -7.11 -38.35
C HIS A 119 7.72 -7.45 -36.86
N GLN A 120 8.13 -8.64 -36.43
CA GLN A 120 8.05 -9.05 -35.02
C GLN A 120 8.97 -8.20 -34.14
N ILE A 121 10.22 -7.96 -34.57
CA ILE A 121 11.18 -7.08 -33.89
C ILE A 121 10.62 -5.65 -33.72
N GLU A 122 10.06 -5.08 -34.79
CA GLU A 122 9.47 -3.74 -34.77
C GLU A 122 8.27 -3.64 -33.84
N THR A 123 7.44 -4.68 -33.81
CA THR A 123 6.26 -4.74 -32.94
C THR A 123 6.67 -4.84 -31.47
N LEU A 124 7.55 -5.78 -31.12
CA LEU A 124 8.07 -5.94 -29.76
C LEU A 124 8.76 -4.67 -29.26
N THR A 125 9.54 -4.00 -30.12
CA THR A 125 10.22 -2.74 -29.77
C THR A 125 9.24 -1.61 -29.45
N ARG A 126 8.18 -1.47 -30.25
CA ARG A 126 7.12 -0.47 -29.99
C ARG A 126 6.38 -0.78 -28.70
N GLU A 127 6.06 -2.04 -28.44
CA GLU A 127 5.37 -2.47 -27.22
C GLU A 127 6.22 -2.24 -25.95
N ILE A 128 7.52 -2.56 -25.99
CA ILE A 128 8.44 -2.28 -24.89
C ILE A 128 8.47 -0.77 -24.61
N THR A 129 8.64 0.04 -25.65
CA THR A 129 8.68 1.51 -25.52
C THR A 129 7.37 2.06 -24.94
N ALA A 130 6.22 1.52 -25.36
CA ALA A 130 4.92 1.90 -24.83
C ALA A 130 4.78 1.56 -23.34
N LEU A 131 5.23 0.38 -22.91
CA LEU A 131 5.23 -0.02 -21.50
C LEU A 131 6.13 0.89 -20.63
N LEU A 132 7.31 1.23 -21.13
CA LEU A 132 8.24 2.13 -20.45
C LEU A 132 7.66 3.55 -20.34
N ARG A 133 7.11 4.10 -21.43
CA ARG A 133 6.43 5.42 -21.42
C ARG A 133 5.24 5.45 -20.46
N LYS A 134 4.41 4.39 -20.44
CA LYS A 134 3.28 4.28 -19.50
C LYS A 134 3.77 4.29 -18.05
N SER A 135 4.86 3.58 -17.77
CA SER A 135 5.48 3.53 -16.44
C SER A 135 6.07 4.89 -16.04
N GLU A 136 6.73 5.57 -16.98
CA GLU A 136 7.31 6.91 -16.77
C GLU A 136 6.26 7.96 -16.42
N VAL A 137 5.14 7.99 -17.17
CA VAL A 137 4.04 8.94 -16.91
C VAL A 137 3.48 8.76 -15.50
N ARG A 138 3.27 7.51 -15.07
CA ARG A 138 2.80 7.21 -13.71
C ARG A 138 3.82 7.53 -12.64
N LEU A 139 5.10 7.24 -12.90
CA LEU A 139 6.18 7.61 -11.98
C LEU A 139 6.28 9.13 -11.79
N LYS A 140 6.08 9.92 -12.85
CA LYS A 140 6.00 11.38 -12.77
C LYS A 140 4.81 11.85 -11.93
N LYS A 141 3.63 11.24 -12.09
CA LYS A 141 2.47 11.53 -11.23
C LYS A 141 2.74 11.27 -9.76
N LEU A 142 3.38 10.14 -9.45
CA LEU A 142 3.78 9.78 -8.08
C LEU A 142 4.76 10.81 -7.49
N SER A 143 5.73 11.26 -8.28
CA SER A 143 6.68 12.31 -7.89
C SER A 143 5.99 13.65 -7.62
N ALA A 144 5.08 14.07 -8.50
CA ALA A 144 4.35 15.33 -8.38
C ALA A 144 3.37 15.35 -7.19
N GLY A 145 2.70 14.23 -6.90
CA GLY A 145 1.78 14.11 -5.76
C GLY A 145 2.48 14.21 -4.40
N ARG A 146 3.74 13.79 -4.32
CA ARG A 146 4.54 13.76 -3.09
C ARG A 146 5.07 15.14 -2.65
N GLY A 147 5.09 16.12 -3.55
CA GLY A 147 5.72 17.43 -3.32
C GLY A 147 4.83 18.51 -2.70
N SER A 148 3.50 18.42 -2.79
CA SER A 148 2.63 19.57 -2.46
C SER A 148 1.91 19.48 -1.10
N SER A 149 1.44 18.30 -0.67
CA SER A 149 0.63 18.16 0.56
C SER A 149 1.35 17.39 1.68
N GLU A 150 2.08 16.32 1.33
CA GLU A 150 2.79 15.48 2.32
C GLU A 150 4.05 16.16 2.88
N GLU A 151 4.84 16.85 2.03
CA GLU A 151 5.97 17.69 2.49
C GLU A 151 5.52 18.68 3.58
N SER A 152 4.35 19.29 3.40
CA SER A 152 3.81 20.28 4.33
C SER A 152 3.39 19.63 5.66
N ASN A 153 2.80 18.43 5.64
CA ASN A 153 2.49 17.69 6.87
C ASN A 153 3.72 17.14 7.60
N VAL A 154 4.76 16.70 6.88
CA VAL A 154 6.02 16.26 7.50
C VAL A 154 6.77 17.44 8.14
N LYS A 155 6.74 18.63 7.51
CA LYS A 155 7.34 19.86 8.07
C LYS A 155 6.62 20.36 9.33
N LYS A 156 5.28 20.28 9.39
CA LYS A 156 4.49 20.67 10.58
C LYS A 156 4.79 19.79 11.80
N ASN A 157 5.10 18.51 11.58
CA ASN A 157 5.40 17.57 12.67
C ASN A 157 6.84 17.70 13.21
N VAL A 158 7.70 18.49 12.57
CA VAL A 158 9.05 18.83 13.05
C VAL A 158 9.03 20.09 13.94
N GLN A 159 7.92 20.83 13.98
CA GLN A 159 7.79 22.08 14.71
C GLN A 159 6.88 21.94 15.93
N VAL A 160 7.17 20.97 16.81
CA VAL A 160 6.74 20.98 18.21
C VAL A 160 7.96 20.60 19.06
N VAL A 161 8.87 21.57 19.20
CA VAL A 161 9.81 21.70 20.33
C VAL A 161 9.91 23.18 20.65
#